data_AF-X1JS53-F1
#
_entry.id   AF-X1JS53-F1
#
_cell.length_a   1.000
_cell.length_b   1.000
_cell.length_c   1.000
_cell.angle_alpha   90.00
_cell.angle_beta   90.00
_cell.angle_gamma   90.00
#
_symmetry.space_group_name_H-M   'P 1'
#
loop_
_entity.id
_entity.type
_entity.pdbx_description
1 polymer ?
#
loop_
_entity_poly.entity_id
_entity_poly.type
_entity_poly.pdbx_seq_one_letter_code
_entity_poly.pdbx_strand_id
1 'polypeptide(L)'
;YQKEILEKIKKLETEGQDQFERKAKEILAQAIQKFALSQAQEITTTTVPLPSEEIKGRIIGKEGRNIRTLEKLTGVEIIVDETPEAVVISGFDPIRRQIAKTALEKLIQDGRIQQASIINGLLSSFFNLRSYFFLGCLYFF
;
A
#
# COMPACT_ATOMS: atom_id res chain seq x y z
N TYR A 1 10.79 -5.33 55.65
CA TYR A 1 11.21 -6.55 54.93
C TYR A 1 10.19 -7.07 53.91
N GLN A 2 9.04 -7.66 54.28
CA GLN A 2 8.11 -8.19 53.27
C GLN A 2 7.56 -7.14 52.28
N LYS A 3 7.22 -5.93 52.74
CA LYS A 3 6.76 -4.82 51.86
C LYS A 3 7.82 -4.37 50.85
N GLU A 4 9.07 -4.26 51.29
CA GLU A 4 10.21 -3.87 50.43
C GLU A 4 10.49 -4.88 49.32
N ILE A 5 10.34 -6.17 49.63
CA ILE A 5 10.49 -7.25 48.64
C ILE A 5 9.35 -7.17 47.62
N LEU A 6 8.12 -6.93 48.07
CA LEU A 6 6.96 -6.81 47.21
C LEU A 6 7.06 -5.60 46.26
N GLU A 7 7.54 -4.46 46.76
CA GLU A 7 7.79 -3.26 45.94
C GLU A 7 8.89 -3.51 44.91
N LYS A 8 9.98 -4.18 45.28
CA LYS A 8 11.04 -4.57 44.34
C LYS A 8 10.55 -5.49 43.24
N ILE A 9 9.71 -6.47 43.55
CA ILE A 9 9.15 -7.39 42.56
C ILE A 9 8.27 -6.63 41.56
N LYS A 10 7.35 -5.77 42.04
CA LYS A 10 6.51 -4.94 41.18
C LYS A 10 7.32 -4.02 40.26
N LYS A 11 8.40 -3.43 40.79
CA LYS A 11 9.27 -2.55 40.02
C LYS A 11 9.97 -3.30 38.88
N LEU A 12 10.51 -4.49 39.19
CA LEU A 12 11.16 -5.35 38.21
C LEU A 12 10.18 -5.85 37.14
N GLU A 13 8.94 -6.18 37.49
CA GLU A 13 7.90 -6.53 36.51
C GLU A 13 7.58 -5.37 35.57
N THR A 14 7.41 -4.17 36.12
CA THR A 14 7.08 -2.96 35.33
C THR A 14 8.24 -2.59 34.39
N GLU A 15 9.47 -2.58 34.91
CA GLU A 15 10.69 -2.33 34.13
C GLU A 15 10.88 -3.40 33.04
N GLY A 16 10.54 -4.66 33.33
CA GLY A 16 10.56 -5.74 32.34
C GLY A 16 9.57 -5.48 31.20
N GLN A 17 8.33 -5.12 31.52
CA GLN A 17 7.30 -4.77 30.54
C GLN A 17 7.72 -3.59 29.66
N ASP A 18 8.25 -2.53 30.24
CA ASP A 18 8.75 -1.37 29.51
C ASP A 18 9.90 -1.74 28.56
N GLN A 19 10.80 -2.62 28.99
CA GLN A 19 11.89 -3.11 28.14
C GLN A 19 11.40 -3.95 26.96
N PHE A 20 10.40 -4.81 27.18
CA PHE A 20 9.79 -5.59 26.11
C PHE A 20 9.06 -4.69 25.11
N GLU A 21 8.34 -3.68 25.59
CA GLU A 21 7.65 -2.75 24.71
C GLU A 21 8.64 -1.92 23.87
N ARG A 22 9.74 -1.47 24.49
CA ARG A 22 10.80 -0.73 23.80
C ARG A 22 11.50 -1.58 22.75
N LYS A 23 11.84 -2.84 23.07
CA LYS A 23 12.40 -3.80 22.11
C LYS A 23 11.44 -4.11 20.97
N ALA A 24 10.15 -4.27 21.25
CA ALA A 24 9.14 -4.51 20.22
C ALA A 24 9.05 -3.33 19.24
N LYS A 25 9.06 -2.09 19.76
CA LYS A 25 9.09 -0.87 18.93
C LYS A 25 10.37 -0.77 18.11
N GLU A 26 11.52 -1.12 18.67
CA GLU A 26 12.80 -1.15 17.93
C GLU A 26 12.81 -2.21 16.83
N ILE A 27 12.33 -3.43 17.09
CA ILE A 27 12.24 -4.49 16.09
C ILE A 27 11.28 -4.09 14.96
N LEU A 28 10.13 -3.50 15.29
CA LEU A 28 9.19 -2.98 14.30
C LEU A 28 9.81 -1.85 13.47
N ALA A 29 10.49 -0.90 14.10
CA ALA A 29 11.18 0.19 13.40
C ALA A 29 12.27 -0.35 12.46
N GLN A 30 13.06 -1.31 12.91
CA GLN A 30 14.08 -1.98 12.09
C GLN A 30 13.46 -2.77 10.93
N ALA A 31 12.35 -3.47 11.16
CA ALA A 31 11.63 -4.17 10.10
C ALA A 31 11.11 -3.19 9.04
N ILE A 32 10.48 -2.09 9.47
CA ILE A 32 10.01 -1.02 8.57
C ILE A 32 11.18 -0.42 7.78
N GLN A 33 12.29 -0.08 8.44
CA GLN A 33 13.48 0.46 7.79
C GLN A 33 14.08 -0.52 6.77
N LYS A 34 14.12 -1.81 7.10
CA LYS A 34 14.65 -2.86 6.23
C LYS A 34 13.76 -3.10 5.01
N PHE A 35 12.44 -3.06 5.18
CA PHE A 35 11.48 -3.14 4.07
C PHE A 35 11.48 -1.87 3.20
N ALA A 36 11.63 -0.69 3.80
CA ALA A 36 11.76 0.56 3.06
C ALA A 36 13.01 0.57 2.14
N LEU A 37 14.11 -0.02 2.61
CA LEU A 37 15.34 -0.15 1.82
C LEU A 37 15.26 -1.24 0.75
N SER A 38 14.57 -2.37 0.99
CA SER A 38 14.39 -3.40 -0.04
C SER A 38 13.48 -2.96 -1.18
N GLN A 39 12.51 -2.08 -0.90
CA GLN A 39 11.64 -1.49 -1.92
C GLN A 39 12.36 -0.51 -2.85
N ALA A 40 13.47 0.10 -2.39
CA ALA A 40 14.27 1.04 -3.20
C ALA A 40 15.02 0.36 -4.36
N GLN A 41 15.12 -0.97 -4.36
CA GLN A 41 15.71 -1.76 -5.45
C GLN A 41 14.66 -2.46 -6.35
N GLU A 42 13.37 -2.22 -6.16
CA GLU A 42 12.34 -2.87 -6.97
C GLU A 42 12.04 -2.09 -8.26
N ILE A 43 12.58 -2.65 -9.36
CA ILE A 43 12.15 -2.62 -10.76
C ILE A 43 11.08 -1.56 -11.03
N THR A 44 11.41 -0.56 -11.85
CA THR A 44 10.58 0.60 -12.23
C THR A 44 9.19 0.25 -12.77
N THR A 45 8.92 -1.03 -13.02
CA THR A 45 7.69 -1.55 -13.61
C THR A 45 7.02 -2.60 -12.72
N THR A 46 5.70 -2.67 -12.77
CA THR A 46 4.88 -3.66 -12.06
C THR A 46 3.79 -4.17 -12.98
N THR A 47 3.79 -5.48 -13.22
CA THR A 47 2.83 -6.13 -14.11
C THR A 47 1.59 -6.57 -13.35
N VAL A 48 0.41 -6.27 -13.91
CA VAL A 48 -0.89 -6.72 -13.38
C VAL A 48 -1.55 -7.64 -14.41
N PRO A 49 -1.84 -8.91 -14.05
CA PRO A 49 -2.52 -9.83 -14.95
C PRO A 49 -3.98 -9.43 -15.12
N LEU A 50 -4.50 -9.58 -16.35
CA LEU A 50 -5.90 -9.32 -16.68
C LEU A 50 -6.65 -10.64 -16.91
N PRO A 51 -7.93 -10.75 -16.48
CA PRO A 51 -8.69 -12.00 -16.65
C PRO A 51 -9.20 -12.21 -18.08
N SER A 52 -9.35 -11.14 -18.88
CA SER A 52 -9.83 -11.20 -20.25
C SER A 52 -9.55 -9.91 -21.02
N GLU A 53 -9.53 -10.01 -22.36
CA GLU A 53 -9.45 -8.87 -23.29
C GLU A 53 -10.65 -7.92 -23.16
N GLU A 54 -11.83 -8.40 -22.77
CA GLU A 54 -12.99 -7.53 -22.53
C GLU A 54 -12.73 -6.57 -21.37
N ILE A 55 -12.09 -7.06 -20.31
CA ILE A 55 -11.70 -6.23 -19.16
C ILE A 55 -10.62 -5.23 -19.59
N LYS A 56 -9.64 -5.64 -20.40
CA LYS A 56 -8.62 -4.75 -20.97
C LYS A 56 -9.27 -3.57 -21.72
N GLY A 57 -10.20 -3.84 -22.62
CA GLY A 57 -10.93 -2.81 -23.37
C GLY A 57 -11.71 -1.84 -22.49
N ARG A 58 -12.31 -2.33 -21.40
CA ARG A 58 -13.01 -1.50 -20.41
C ARG A 58 -12.05 -0.64 -19.57
N ILE A 59 -10.88 -1.18 -19.18
CA ILE A 59 -9.82 -0.45 -18.49
C ILE A 59 -9.30 0.70 -19.36
N ILE A 60 -9.05 0.45 -20.65
CA ILE A 60 -8.63 1.49 -21.61
C ILE A 60 -9.74 2.55 -21.74
N GLY A 61 -10.98 2.11 -21.93
CA GLY A 61 -12.13 2.96 -22.19
C GLY A 61 -12.10 3.57 -23.60
N LYS A 62 -13.20 4.19 -24.03
CA LYS A 62 -13.27 4.86 -25.34
C LYS A 62 -12.19 5.95 -25.42
N GLU A 63 -11.34 5.89 -26.44
CA GLU A 63 -10.21 6.82 -26.66
C GLU A 63 -9.15 6.85 -25.55
N GLY A 64 -9.06 5.80 -24.72
CA GLY A 64 -8.08 5.75 -23.63
C GLY A 64 -8.43 6.67 -22.45
N ARG A 65 -9.67 7.19 -22.36
CA ARG A 65 -10.07 8.14 -21.31
C ARG A 65 -9.91 7.59 -19.90
N ASN A 66 -10.14 6.29 -19.70
CA ASN A 66 -10.06 5.67 -18.39
C ASN A 66 -8.60 5.55 -17.94
N ILE A 67 -7.73 5.02 -18.81
CA ILE A 67 -6.28 4.95 -18.53
C ILE A 67 -5.69 6.34 -18.31
N ARG A 68 -5.95 7.31 -19.18
CA ARG A 68 -5.44 8.68 -19.00
C ARG A 68 -5.90 9.32 -17.70
N THR A 69 -7.11 9.02 -17.25
CA THR A 69 -7.61 9.51 -15.96
C THR A 69 -6.86 8.82 -14.82
N LEU A 70 -6.64 7.52 -14.92
CA LEU A 70 -5.89 6.75 -13.93
C LEU A 70 -4.45 7.25 -13.83
N GLU A 71 -3.76 7.43 -14.96
CA GLU A 71 -2.41 8.00 -15.05
C GLU A 71 -2.32 9.40 -14.45
N LYS A 72 -3.26 10.30 -14.79
CA LYS A 72 -3.30 11.65 -14.23
C LYS A 72 -3.51 11.68 -12.72
N LEU A 73 -4.36 10.79 -12.19
CA LEU A 73 -4.68 10.76 -10.76
C LEU A 73 -3.61 10.08 -9.92
N THR A 74 -2.98 9.03 -10.45
CA THR A 74 -1.93 8.27 -9.75
C THR A 74 -0.54 8.84 -9.98
N GLY A 75 -0.31 9.52 -11.10
CA GLY A 75 0.99 10.03 -11.50
C GLY A 75 1.97 8.91 -11.90
N VAL A 76 1.46 7.80 -12.42
CA VAL A 76 2.26 6.72 -13.05
C VAL A 76 1.87 6.58 -14.52
N GLU A 77 2.70 5.90 -15.29
CA GLU A 77 2.45 5.58 -16.71
C GLU A 77 1.93 4.15 -16.83
N ILE A 78 0.91 3.94 -17.65
CA ILE A 78 0.31 2.62 -17.86
C ILE A 78 0.53 2.19 -19.30
N ILE A 79 1.36 1.17 -19.46
CA ILE A 79 1.71 0.61 -20.74
C ILE A 79 0.80 -0.59 -21.00
N VAL A 80 0.08 -0.52 -22.11
CA VAL A 80 -0.77 -1.61 -22.60
C VAL A 80 -0.12 -2.18 -23.84
N ASP A 81 0.56 -3.31 -23.69
CA ASP A 81 1.21 -4.01 -24.79
C ASP A 81 0.24 -4.91 -25.56
N GLU A 82 0.73 -5.47 -26.68
CA GLU A 82 0.05 -6.48 -27.48
C GLU A 82 -0.19 -7.79 -26.72
N THR A 83 0.45 -7.98 -25.55
CA THR A 83 0.18 -9.13 -24.69
C THR A 83 -1.25 -9.05 -24.15
N PRO A 84 -2.10 -10.04 -24.45
CA PRO A 84 -3.53 -9.93 -24.15
C PRO A 84 -3.86 -10.13 -22.65
N GLU A 85 -2.88 -10.56 -21.86
CA GLU A 85 -3.12 -11.06 -20.51
C GLU A 85 -2.57 -10.16 -19.40
N ALA A 86 -1.99 -8.99 -19.73
CA ALA A 86 -1.38 -8.14 -18.73
C ALA A 86 -1.34 -6.65 -19.10
N VAL A 87 -1.26 -5.82 -18.08
CA VAL A 87 -0.97 -4.38 -18.17
C VAL A 87 0.26 -4.08 -17.32
N VAL A 88 1.14 -3.22 -17.81
CA VAL A 88 2.37 -2.85 -17.12
C VAL A 88 2.22 -1.44 -16.56
N ILE A 89 2.44 -1.29 -15.25
CA ILE A 89 2.46 0.00 -14.56
C ILE A 89 3.92 0.42 -14.40
N SER A 90 4.30 1.53 -15.03
CA SER A 90 5.63 2.12 -14.97
C SER A 90 5.63 3.35 -14.07
N GLY A 91 6.54 3.41 -13.09
CA GLY A 91 6.62 4.55 -12.19
C GLY A 91 7.79 4.48 -11.21
N PHE A 92 8.48 5.61 -11.05
CA PHE A 92 9.63 5.76 -10.15
C PHE A 92 9.24 5.75 -8.67
N ASP A 93 8.01 6.17 -8.33
CA ASP A 93 7.51 6.19 -6.96
C ASP A 93 6.80 4.85 -6.65
N PRO A 94 7.36 4.00 -5.77
CA PRO A 94 6.78 2.71 -5.43
C PRO A 94 5.42 2.84 -4.73
N ILE A 95 5.17 3.94 -4.01
CA ILE A 95 3.89 4.18 -3.33
C ILE A 95 2.80 4.44 -4.37
N ARG A 96 3.06 5.32 -5.35
CA ARG A 96 2.11 5.61 -6.42
C ARG A 96 1.82 4.39 -7.29
N ARG A 97 2.85 3.60 -7.57
CA ARG A 97 2.74 2.33 -8.32
C ARG A 97 1.89 1.30 -7.58
N GLN A 98 2.06 1.18 -6.26
CA GLN A 98 1.22 0.32 -5.44
C GLN A 98 -0.24 0.80 -5.39
N ILE A 99 -0.47 2.11 -5.26
CA ILE A 99 -1.83 2.69 -5.30
C ILE A 99 -2.50 2.38 -6.64
N ALA A 100 -1.80 2.56 -7.75
CA ALA A 100 -2.30 2.25 -9.09
C ALA A 100 -2.61 0.76 -9.26
N LYS A 101 -1.72 -0.12 -8.81
CA LYS A 101 -1.91 -1.58 -8.82
C LYS A 101 -3.18 -1.97 -8.05
N THR A 102 -3.30 -1.57 -6.79
CA THR A 102 -4.44 -1.92 -5.94
C THR A 102 -5.75 -1.35 -6.48
N ALA A 103 -5.73 -0.15 -7.07
CA ALA A 103 -6.90 0.41 -7.73
C ALA A 103 -7.30 -0.41 -8.97
N LEU A 104 -6.34 -0.82 -9.80
CA LEU A 104 -6.59 -1.66 -10.97
C LEU A 104 -7.18 -3.02 -10.57
N GLU A 105 -6.61 -3.68 -9.56
CA GLU A 105 -7.08 -4.97 -9.04
C GLU A 105 -8.53 -4.88 -8.52
N LYS A 106 -8.86 -3.82 -7.77
CA LYS A 106 -10.23 -3.58 -7.30
C LYS A 106 -11.20 -3.36 -8.46
N LEU A 107 -10.81 -2.58 -9.47
CA LEU A 107 -11.65 -2.33 -10.64
C LEU A 107 -11.91 -3.61 -11.45
N ILE A 108 -10.92 -4.51 -11.52
CA ILE A 108 -11.05 -5.82 -12.15
C ILE A 108 -12.04 -6.69 -11.37
N GLN A 109 -11.93 -6.73 -10.04
CA GLN A 109 -12.84 -7.49 -9.17
C GLN A 109 -14.29 -6.97 -9.24
N ASP A 110 -14.47 -5.65 -9.25
CA ASP A 110 -15.79 -5.02 -9.27
C ASP A 110 -16.50 -5.16 -10.63
N GLY A 111 -15.77 -5.39 -11.73
CA GLY A 111 -16.29 -5.57 -13.09
C GLY A 111 -16.97 -4.33 -13.71
N ARG A 112 -17.22 -3.28 -12.92
CA ARG A 112 -17.88 -2.02 -13.29
C ARG A 112 -16.86 -0.90 -13.52
N ILE A 113 -16.16 -1.00 -14.64
CA ILE A 113 -15.10 -0.06 -14.98
C ILE A 113 -15.70 1.17 -15.66
N GLN A 114 -15.99 2.20 -14.86
CA GLN A 114 -16.41 3.54 -15.29
C GLN A 114 -15.51 4.59 -14.63
N GLN A 115 -15.44 5.80 -15.20
CA GLN A 115 -14.62 6.89 -14.67
C GLN A 115 -14.91 7.18 -13.18
N ALA A 116 -16.18 7.17 -12.78
CA ALA A 116 -16.57 7.35 -11.38
C ALA A 116 -16.04 6.22 -10.47
N SER A 117 -16.06 4.96 -10.95
CA SER A 117 -15.52 3.81 -10.21
C SER A 117 -14.00 3.91 -10.05
N ILE A 118 -13.28 4.42 -11.06
CA ILE A 118 -11.82 4.61 -11.01
C ILE A 118 -11.46 5.63 -9.93
N ILE A 119 -12.19 6.75 -9.88
CA ILE A 119 -11.98 7.80 -8.87
C ILE A 119 -12.26 7.26 -7.47
N ASN A 120 -13.35 6.54 -7.27
CA ASN A 120 -13.69 5.94 -5.97
C ASN A 120 -12.70 4.85 -5.54
N GLY A 121 -12.28 3.99 -6.48
CA GLY A 121 -11.27 2.96 -6.24
C GLY A 121 -9.95 3.57 -5.78
N LEU A 122 -9.51 4.65 -6.42
CA LEU A 122 -8.32 5.39 -6.03
C LEU A 122 -8.48 6.08 -4.68
N LEU A 123 -9.58 6.80 -4.44
CA LEU A 123 -9.86 7.43 -3.15
C LEU A 123 -9.84 6.39 -2.02
N SER A 124 -10.45 5.22 -2.22
CA SER A 124 -10.42 4.14 -1.23
C SER A 124 -9.00 3.66 -0.95
N SER A 125 -8.15 3.55 -1.97
CA SER A 125 -6.75 3.12 -1.82
C SER A 125 -5.89 4.19 -1.15
N PHE A 126 -6.10 5.48 -1.49
CA PHE A 126 -5.47 6.62 -0.81
C PHE A 126 -5.89 6.72 0.66
N PHE A 127 -7.18 6.57 0.97
CA PHE A 127 -7.68 6.58 2.35
C PHE A 127 -7.18 5.39 3.14
N ASN A 128 -7.08 4.20 2.54
CA ASN A 128 -6.55 3.04 3.22
C ASN A 128 -5.07 3.26 3.59
N LEU A 129 -4.23 3.71 2.65
CA LEU A 129 -2.84 4.09 2.95
C LEU A 129 -2.77 5.21 4.00
N ARG A 130 -3.66 6.21 3.94
CA ARG A 130 -3.67 7.33 4.88
C ARG A 130 -4.16 6.91 6.26
N SER A 131 -5.13 5.99 6.39
CA SER A 131 -5.52 5.39 7.66
C SER A 131 -4.39 4.55 8.25
N TYR A 132 -3.63 3.82 7.43
CA TYR A 132 -2.40 3.14 7.88
C TYR A 132 -1.32 4.12 8.36
N PHE A 133 -1.15 5.26 7.69
CA PHE A 133 -0.23 6.32 8.11
C PHE A 133 -0.72 7.08 9.35
N PHE A 134 -2.03 7.32 9.47
CA PHE A 134 -2.64 8.06 10.58
C PHE A 134 -2.76 7.20 11.83
N LEU A 135 -3.07 5.90 11.73
CA LEU A 135 -2.90 4.96 12.85
C LEU A 135 -1.43 4.84 13.25
N GLY A 136 -0.49 4.95 12.30
CA GLY A 136 0.95 4.99 12.57
C GLY A 136 1.40 6.24 13.34
N CYS A 137 0.82 7.41 13.06
CA CYS A 137 1.12 8.66 13.77
C CYS A 137 0.37 8.83 15.09
N LEU A 138 -0.87 8.33 15.22
CA LEU A 138 -1.63 8.45 16.48
C LEU A 138 -1.09 7.54 17.60
N TYR A 139 -0.30 6.52 17.26
CA TYR A 139 0.39 5.65 18.23
C TYR A 139 1.82 6.11 18.57
N PHE A 140 2.25 7.28 18.04
CA PHE A 140 3.61 7.80 18.22
C PHE A 140 3.68 9.25 18.72
N PHE A 141 2.58 9.79 19.26
CA PHE A 141 2.56 11.04 20.02
C PHE A 141 1.85 10.86 21.36
#